data_AF-A0A3D5TNI5-F1
#
_entry.id   AF-A0A3D5TNI5-F1
#
_cell.length_a   1.000
_cell.length_b   1.000
_cell.length_c   1.000
_cell.angle_alpha   90.00
_cell.angle_beta   90.00
_cell.angle_gamma   90.00
#
_symmetry.space_group_name_H-M   'P 1'
#
loop_
_entity.id
_entity.type
_entity.pdbx_description
1 polymer ?
#
loop_
_entity_poly.entity_id
_entity_poly.type
_entity_poly.pdbx_seq_one_letter_code
_entity_poly.pdbx_strand_id
1 'polypeptide(L)'
;MALKRRLIASVIMLCLLAAAFTGCSGAKMKSPMGLMRPPLSAGVDSELKSAFLAAATGKGKAASSSDISLISPLSGDYRSAFVLHDIDNDGVDEALVFYKLENEPSKEHMNVLDNVNGKWVSVGDFSGTGTGVNFVRFVQMTETGYPAILVSQSLYENDSSKILSVYVCTGTEEKLTVKNVCTEVYSIMENIDVDSDGQLDIFLIQQDLTNNNSPRSTAKVFKMNASGTLDEFGTARLDGGISKYCSIQTDKVSASSPLRIYVDAIKGDAQAITEVLYWSTSSKSLVTPMFSLDTQSNMFTARSELLASQDYDGDGIIEIPSQRPLMGSRKYESPKNLYAQMNVTSWIEVHSSKDFQFTETLVNAADSYILDFKPLENIMGEFTVYSYINTRTWVFKEYSARYETAGEDLFAIICTTKDSANKNGVNPENYLIENDDGTVIYFEAREKGAKAGITVKSIKPCIKVFKDKELVSK
;
A
#
# COMPACT_ATOMS: atom_id res chain seq x y z
N MET A 1 -25.98 2.71 -75.28
CA MET A 1 -24.52 2.47 -75.12
C MET A 1 -23.93 3.15 -73.88
N ALA A 2 -24.37 4.37 -73.52
CA ALA A 2 -23.89 5.10 -72.34
C ALA A 2 -24.19 4.43 -70.98
N LEU A 3 -25.35 3.78 -70.82
CA LEU A 3 -25.73 3.13 -69.56
C LEU A 3 -24.87 1.90 -69.22
N LYS A 4 -24.49 1.10 -70.24
CA LYS A 4 -23.55 -0.03 -70.08
C LYS A 4 -22.15 0.44 -69.67
N ARG A 5 -21.67 1.56 -70.20
CA ARG A 5 -20.37 2.15 -69.81
C ARG A 5 -20.38 2.67 -68.36
N ARG A 6 -21.49 3.25 -67.90
CA ARG A 6 -21.65 3.70 -66.50
C ARG A 6 -21.70 2.52 -65.52
N LEU A 7 -22.40 1.44 -65.88
CA LEU A 7 -22.46 0.23 -65.03
C LEU A 7 -21.08 -0.43 -64.88
N ILE A 8 -20.31 -0.52 -65.97
CA ILE A 8 -18.95 -1.08 -65.95
C ILE A 8 -18.01 -0.21 -65.11
N ALA A 9 -18.10 1.12 -65.22
CA ALA A 9 -17.30 2.04 -64.41
C ALA A 9 -17.62 1.91 -62.91
N SER A 10 -18.90 1.78 -62.54
CA SER A 10 -19.33 1.57 -61.15
C SER A 10 -18.84 0.24 -60.56
N VAL A 11 -18.85 -0.84 -61.35
CA VAL A 11 -18.34 -2.14 -60.91
C VAL A 11 -16.82 -2.11 -60.73
N ILE A 12 -16.08 -1.46 -61.63
CA ILE A 12 -14.61 -1.30 -61.51
C ILE A 12 -14.26 -0.46 -60.28
N MET A 13 -15.01 0.61 -60.02
CA MET A 13 -14.80 1.46 -58.84
C MET A 13 -15.12 0.71 -57.54
N LEU A 14 -16.15 -0.14 -57.53
CA LEU A 14 -16.50 -0.98 -56.38
C LEU A 14 -15.44 -2.08 -56.13
N CYS A 15 -14.88 -2.66 -57.19
CA CYS A 15 -13.77 -3.62 -57.09
C CYS A 15 -12.46 -2.96 -56.61
N LEU A 16 -12.19 -1.72 -57.03
CA LEU A 16 -11.04 -0.92 -56.55
C LEU A 16 -11.20 -0.52 -55.08
N LEU A 17 -12.41 -0.19 -54.63
CA LEU A 17 -12.71 0.05 -53.21
C LEU A 17 -12.60 -1.24 -52.37
N ALA A 18 -13.04 -2.39 -52.88
CA ALA A 18 -12.88 -3.66 -52.19
C ALA A 18 -11.40 -4.07 -52.05
N ALA A 19 -10.56 -3.78 -53.05
CA ALA A 19 -9.11 -4.01 -52.99
C ALA A 19 -8.36 -3.04 -52.06
N ALA A 20 -8.92 -1.84 -51.81
CA ALA A 20 -8.38 -0.89 -50.84
C ALA A 20 -8.66 -1.29 -49.38
N PHE A 21 -9.63 -2.19 -49.14
CA PHE A 21 -9.98 -2.71 -47.80
C PHE A 21 -9.41 -4.11 -47.51
N THR A 22 -8.65 -4.74 -48.41
CA THR A 22 -7.95 -6.02 -48.16
C THR A 22 -6.47 -5.87 -47.83
N GLY A 23 -6.00 -4.63 -47.62
CA GLY A 23 -4.62 -4.32 -47.22
C GLY A 23 -4.42 -4.31 -45.70
N CYS A 24 -4.42 -5.48 -45.06
CA CYS A 24 -3.66 -5.74 -43.82
C CYS A 24 -3.52 -7.25 -43.63
N SER A 25 -2.62 -7.86 -44.41
CA SER A 25 -2.05 -9.16 -44.07
C SER A 25 -1.30 -9.04 -42.74
N GLY A 26 -1.81 -9.70 -41.70
CA GLY A 26 -1.02 -10.43 -40.70
C GLY A 26 0.13 -9.74 -39.94
N ALA A 27 0.27 -8.41 -39.96
CA ALA A 27 1.21 -7.74 -39.06
C ALA A 27 0.61 -7.77 -37.65
N LYS A 28 1.09 -8.71 -36.81
CA LYS A 28 0.90 -8.64 -35.35
C LYS A 28 1.28 -7.21 -34.93
N MET A 29 0.30 -6.37 -34.60
CA MET A 29 0.58 -5.09 -33.95
C MET A 29 1.27 -5.43 -32.64
N LYS A 30 2.60 -5.28 -32.60
CA LYS A 30 3.34 -5.28 -31.33
C LYS A 30 2.72 -4.18 -30.47
N SER A 31 2.35 -4.50 -29.22
CA SER A 31 1.77 -3.51 -28.33
C SER A 31 2.72 -2.31 -28.21
N PRO A 32 2.22 -1.07 -27.99
CA PRO A 32 3.07 0.12 -27.85
C PRO A 32 4.16 -0.01 -26.78
N MET A 33 3.99 -0.90 -25.79
CA MET A 33 5.00 -1.20 -24.79
C MET A 33 6.25 -1.89 -25.39
N GLY A 34 6.10 -2.65 -26.47
CA GLY A 34 7.23 -3.29 -27.17
C GLY A 34 8.05 -2.33 -28.06
N LEU A 35 7.61 -1.07 -28.22
CA LEU A 35 8.31 -0.03 -28.98
C LEU A 35 9.11 0.93 -28.09
N MET A 36 8.85 0.96 -26.78
CA MET A 36 9.66 1.70 -25.82
C MET A 36 10.75 0.79 -25.28
N ARG A 37 12.01 1.07 -25.64
CA ARG A 37 13.15 0.44 -24.98
C ARG A 37 13.30 1.10 -23.61
N PRO A 38 13.37 0.32 -22.51
CA PRO A 38 13.63 0.91 -21.21
C PRO A 38 14.95 1.69 -21.23
N PRO A 39 15.03 2.84 -20.53
CA PRO A 39 16.30 3.54 -20.38
C PRO A 39 17.30 2.59 -19.69
N LEU A 40 18.54 2.58 -20.20
CA LEU A 40 19.63 1.86 -19.55
C LEU A 40 20.13 2.67 -18.35
N SER A 41 20.54 1.96 -17.29
CA SER A 41 21.25 2.58 -16.16
C SER A 41 22.54 3.25 -16.63
N ALA A 42 22.95 4.30 -15.92
CA ALA A 42 24.33 4.78 -16.02
C ALA A 42 25.29 3.63 -15.67
N GLY A 43 26.40 3.50 -16.41
CA GLY A 43 27.37 2.41 -16.24
C GLY A 43 27.17 1.20 -17.16
N VAL A 44 26.04 1.11 -17.87
CA VAL A 44 25.83 0.03 -18.86
C VAL A 44 26.61 0.35 -20.14
N ASP A 45 27.71 -0.36 -20.36
CA ASP A 45 28.53 -0.24 -21.56
C ASP A 45 28.16 -1.25 -22.67
N SER A 46 28.85 -1.15 -23.81
CA SER A 46 28.65 -2.04 -24.94
C SER A 46 29.12 -3.48 -24.69
N GLU A 47 30.07 -3.67 -23.78
CA GLU A 47 30.65 -4.98 -23.47
C GLU A 47 29.69 -5.80 -22.62
N LEU A 48 29.16 -5.22 -21.54
CA LEU A 48 28.10 -5.81 -20.71
C LEU A 48 26.90 -6.22 -21.56
N LYS A 49 26.43 -5.31 -22.42
CA LYS A 49 25.30 -5.60 -23.30
C LYS A 49 25.60 -6.75 -24.26
N SER A 50 26.82 -6.80 -24.81
CA SER A 50 27.24 -7.87 -25.73
C SER A 50 27.37 -9.21 -25.01
N ALA A 51 27.92 -9.22 -23.79
CA ALA A 51 28.03 -10.42 -22.95
C ALA A 51 26.66 -10.98 -22.58
N PHE A 52 25.72 -10.11 -22.18
CA PHE A 52 24.33 -10.49 -21.94
C PHE A 52 23.68 -11.10 -23.19
N LEU A 53 23.75 -10.41 -24.34
CA LEU A 53 23.13 -10.91 -25.57
C LEU A 53 23.73 -12.26 -25.98
N ALA A 54 25.05 -12.42 -25.89
CA ALA A 54 25.72 -13.68 -26.18
C ALA A 54 25.26 -14.81 -25.24
N ALA A 55 25.08 -14.52 -23.95
CA ALA A 55 24.58 -15.48 -22.96
C ALA A 55 23.10 -15.85 -23.23
N ALA A 56 22.26 -14.87 -23.56
CA ALA A 56 20.83 -15.05 -23.79
C ALA A 56 20.50 -15.71 -25.14
N THR A 57 21.35 -15.56 -26.17
CA THR A 57 21.25 -16.32 -27.43
C THR A 57 22.02 -17.65 -27.39
N GLY A 58 22.93 -17.79 -26.43
CA GLY A 58 23.76 -18.97 -26.25
C GLY A 58 22.92 -20.23 -25.98
N LYS A 59 23.44 -21.39 -26.40
CA LYS A 59 22.82 -22.71 -26.18
C LYS A 59 21.39 -22.86 -26.74
N GLY A 60 21.00 -22.04 -27.73
CA GLY A 60 19.71 -22.15 -28.41
C GLY A 60 18.51 -21.62 -27.62
N LYS A 61 18.74 -20.75 -26.63
CA LYS A 61 17.68 -20.12 -25.83
C LYS A 61 16.83 -19.15 -26.66
N ALA A 62 17.46 -18.10 -27.19
CA ALA A 62 16.86 -17.20 -28.18
C ALA A 62 17.44 -17.50 -29.58
N ALA A 63 16.61 -17.47 -30.63
CA ALA A 63 17.09 -17.66 -32.00
C ALA A 63 17.85 -16.44 -32.52
N SER A 64 17.52 -15.25 -32.02
CA SER A 64 18.20 -13.98 -32.33
C SER A 64 18.06 -12.98 -31.18
N SER A 65 18.96 -12.00 -31.14
CA SER A 65 18.86 -10.83 -30.25
C SER A 65 17.55 -10.03 -30.42
N SER A 66 16.89 -10.14 -31.58
CA SER A 66 15.56 -9.55 -31.84
C SER A 66 14.44 -10.18 -31.02
N ASP A 67 14.65 -11.39 -30.53
CA ASP A 67 13.64 -12.18 -29.83
C ASP A 67 13.70 -11.93 -28.31
N ILE A 68 14.57 -11.02 -27.87
CA ILE A 68 14.79 -10.64 -26.48
C ILE A 68 14.14 -9.28 -26.25
N SER A 69 13.24 -9.21 -25.27
CA SER A 69 12.62 -7.97 -24.80
C SER A 69 13.06 -7.68 -23.38
N LEU A 70 13.68 -6.53 -23.14
CA LEU A 70 14.10 -6.10 -21.80
C LEU A 70 12.89 -5.70 -20.94
N ILE A 71 12.95 -6.00 -19.65
CA ILE A 71 11.89 -5.70 -18.67
C ILE A 71 12.50 -4.83 -17.58
N SER A 72 11.79 -3.78 -17.18
CA SER A 72 12.21 -2.94 -16.07
C SER A 72 11.34 -3.18 -14.85
N PRO A 73 11.93 -3.25 -13.64
CA PRO A 73 11.15 -3.30 -12.42
C PRO A 73 10.21 -2.10 -12.29
N LEU A 74 8.97 -2.35 -11.86
CA LEU A 74 7.90 -1.35 -11.78
C LEU A 74 8.08 -0.35 -10.62
N SER A 75 8.80 -0.73 -9.57
CA SER A 75 8.93 -0.01 -8.31
C SER A 75 10.30 -0.22 -7.65
N GLY A 76 10.53 0.49 -6.54
CA GLY A 76 11.82 0.49 -5.83
C GLY A 76 12.87 1.41 -6.44
N ASP A 77 14.10 1.26 -5.98
CA ASP A 77 15.24 2.10 -6.37
C ASP A 77 15.85 1.67 -7.71
N TYR A 78 15.72 0.38 -8.06
CA TYR A 78 16.29 -0.21 -9.26
C TYR A 78 15.22 -0.40 -10.34
N ARG A 79 15.05 0.60 -11.21
CA ARG A 79 13.98 0.64 -12.26
C ARG A 79 14.48 0.52 -13.70
N SER A 80 15.73 0.09 -13.88
CA SER A 80 16.30 -0.20 -15.19
C SER A 80 16.27 -1.71 -15.45
N ALA A 81 16.26 -2.09 -16.73
CA ALA A 81 16.37 -3.51 -17.10
C ALA A 81 17.75 -4.11 -16.80
N PHE A 82 18.77 -3.25 -16.66
CA PHE A 82 20.09 -3.61 -16.17
C PHE A 82 20.25 -2.99 -14.78
N VAL A 83 20.19 -3.83 -13.77
CA VAL A 83 20.40 -3.45 -12.37
C VAL A 83 21.87 -3.73 -12.05
N LEU A 84 22.62 -2.68 -11.70
CA LEU A 84 24.03 -2.77 -11.32
C LEU A 84 24.12 -2.67 -9.79
N HIS A 85 24.83 -3.62 -9.18
CA HIS A 85 25.10 -3.65 -7.74
C HIS A 85 26.24 -4.61 -7.46
N ASP A 86 27.16 -4.22 -6.58
CA ASP A 86 28.14 -5.11 -5.96
C ASP A 86 27.42 -6.16 -5.09
N ILE A 87 27.28 -7.39 -5.60
CA ILE A 87 26.59 -8.51 -4.92
C ILE A 87 27.57 -9.52 -4.32
N ASP A 88 28.88 -9.33 -4.47
CA ASP A 88 29.91 -10.18 -3.87
C ASP A 88 31.00 -9.42 -3.09
N ASN A 89 30.74 -8.14 -2.82
CA ASN A 89 31.52 -7.21 -2.02
C ASN A 89 33.00 -7.08 -2.47
N ASP A 90 33.28 -7.19 -3.78
CA ASP A 90 34.62 -7.00 -4.34
C ASP A 90 34.91 -5.54 -4.74
N GLY A 91 33.90 -4.67 -4.69
CA GLY A 91 33.97 -3.25 -5.06
C GLY A 91 33.72 -2.96 -6.54
N VAL A 92 33.36 -3.98 -7.32
CA VAL A 92 32.90 -3.91 -8.71
C VAL A 92 31.42 -4.28 -8.74
N ASP A 93 30.64 -3.62 -9.61
CA ASP A 93 29.23 -3.97 -9.74
C ASP A 93 29.04 -5.21 -10.62
N GLU A 94 28.18 -6.13 -10.18
CA GLU A 94 27.57 -7.15 -11.02
C GLU A 94 26.34 -6.59 -11.73
N ALA A 95 25.88 -7.29 -12.77
CA ALA A 95 24.68 -6.92 -13.50
C ALA A 95 23.58 -7.99 -13.41
N LEU A 96 22.40 -7.59 -12.96
CA LEU A 96 21.16 -8.35 -13.08
C LEU A 96 20.38 -7.80 -14.28
N VAL A 97 20.16 -8.64 -15.29
CA VAL A 97 19.47 -8.26 -16.53
C VAL A 97 18.13 -8.97 -16.62
N PHE A 98 17.05 -8.20 -16.60
CA PHE A 98 15.69 -8.72 -16.69
C PHE A 98 15.16 -8.69 -18.12
N TYR A 99 14.67 -9.83 -18.60
CA TYR A 99 14.20 -9.96 -19.99
C TYR A 99 13.12 -11.03 -20.17
N LYS A 100 12.46 -10.98 -21.32
CA LYS A 100 11.50 -11.96 -21.85
C LYS A 100 12.00 -12.45 -23.19
N LEU A 101 11.70 -13.70 -23.49
CA LEU A 101 11.90 -14.28 -24.82
C LEU A 101 10.58 -14.30 -25.59
N GLU A 102 10.61 -13.98 -26.89
CA GLU A 102 9.40 -13.97 -27.73
C GLU A 102 8.71 -15.35 -27.82
N ASN A 103 9.46 -16.44 -27.65
CA ASN A 103 8.93 -17.81 -27.64
C ASN A 103 8.34 -18.26 -26.29
N GLU A 104 8.61 -17.53 -25.20
CA GLU A 104 8.03 -17.75 -23.87
C GLU A 104 7.63 -16.41 -23.20
N PRO A 105 6.68 -15.66 -23.79
CA PRO A 105 6.36 -14.29 -23.36
C PRO A 105 5.74 -14.20 -21.96
N SER A 106 5.28 -15.31 -21.40
CA SER A 106 4.73 -15.43 -20.04
C SER A 106 5.77 -15.80 -18.99
N LYS A 107 7.06 -15.85 -19.35
CA LYS A 107 8.15 -16.09 -18.41
C LYS A 107 9.16 -14.97 -18.47
N GLU A 108 9.56 -14.57 -17.29
CA GLU A 108 10.61 -13.59 -17.10
C GLU A 108 11.90 -14.29 -16.76
N HIS A 109 12.98 -13.72 -17.23
CA HIS A 109 14.31 -14.20 -16.99
C HIS A 109 15.13 -13.13 -16.29
N MET A 110 15.99 -13.58 -15.38
CA MET A 110 17.04 -12.78 -14.78
C MET A 110 18.37 -13.44 -15.12
N ASN A 111 19.16 -12.79 -15.98
CA ASN A 111 20.56 -13.17 -16.18
C ASN A 111 21.43 -12.41 -15.18
N VAL A 112 22.35 -13.09 -14.52
CA VAL A 112 23.33 -12.47 -13.63
C VAL A 112 24.69 -12.55 -14.31
N LEU A 113 25.35 -11.40 -14.43
CA LEU A 113 26.69 -11.27 -15.00
C LEU A 113 27.64 -10.68 -13.97
N ASP A 114 28.86 -11.21 -13.98
CA ASP A 114 29.98 -10.85 -13.13
C ASP A 114 31.10 -10.26 -14.00
N ASN A 115 31.80 -9.25 -13.49
CA ASN A 115 32.91 -8.60 -14.16
C ASN A 115 34.26 -9.16 -13.68
N VAL A 116 34.60 -10.34 -14.18
CA VAL A 116 35.87 -10.98 -13.82
C VAL A 116 37.01 -10.41 -14.65
N ASN A 117 37.89 -9.64 -14.00
CA ASN A 117 39.10 -9.04 -14.62
C ASN A 117 38.79 -8.16 -15.86
N GLY A 118 37.75 -7.32 -15.78
CA GLY A 118 37.35 -6.43 -16.87
C GLY A 118 36.57 -7.12 -17.98
N LYS A 119 36.06 -8.33 -17.76
CA LYS A 119 35.26 -9.08 -18.73
C LYS A 119 33.97 -9.58 -18.10
N TRP A 120 32.85 -9.17 -18.69
CA TRP A 120 31.53 -9.64 -18.30
C TRP A 120 31.29 -11.09 -18.67
N VAL A 121 30.95 -11.92 -17.68
CA VAL A 121 30.63 -13.33 -17.82
C VAL A 121 29.30 -13.62 -17.15
N SER A 122 28.41 -14.35 -17.84
CA SER A 122 27.16 -14.81 -17.25
C SER A 122 27.42 -15.93 -16.24
N VAL A 123 27.04 -15.72 -14.99
CA VAL A 123 27.20 -16.67 -13.86
C VAL A 123 25.91 -17.38 -13.48
N GLY A 124 24.77 -16.84 -13.91
CA GLY A 124 23.45 -17.44 -13.66
C GLY A 124 22.40 -16.95 -14.65
N ASP A 125 21.39 -17.79 -14.89
CA ASP A 125 20.21 -17.42 -15.66
C ASP A 125 19.00 -18.14 -15.08
N PHE A 126 18.07 -17.36 -14.54
CA PHE A 126 16.94 -17.85 -13.76
C PHE A 126 15.64 -17.48 -14.45
N SER A 127 14.81 -18.49 -14.73
CA SER A 127 13.45 -18.28 -15.23
C SER A 127 12.47 -18.20 -14.06
N GLY A 128 11.72 -17.10 -13.98
CA GLY A 128 10.58 -16.94 -13.08
C GLY A 128 9.27 -17.43 -13.71
N THR A 129 8.20 -17.33 -12.92
CA THR A 129 6.83 -17.71 -13.31
C THR A 129 5.87 -16.52 -13.37
N GLY A 130 6.37 -15.30 -13.15
CA GLY A 130 5.58 -14.08 -13.16
C GLY A 130 5.43 -13.43 -14.54
N THR A 131 4.55 -12.43 -14.61
CA THR A 131 4.22 -11.64 -15.81
C THR A 131 4.85 -10.25 -15.81
N GLY A 132 5.42 -9.81 -14.69
CA GLY A 132 6.06 -8.50 -14.49
C GLY A 132 7.08 -8.59 -13.36
N VAL A 133 8.19 -7.84 -13.42
CA VAL A 133 9.08 -7.62 -12.27
C VAL A 133 8.58 -6.40 -11.49
N ASN A 134 8.22 -6.58 -10.22
CA ASN A 134 7.72 -5.52 -9.36
C ASN A 134 8.86 -4.66 -8.78
N PHE A 135 9.85 -5.31 -8.17
CA PHE A 135 11.03 -4.65 -7.62
C PHE A 135 12.19 -5.64 -7.53
N VAL A 136 13.38 -5.06 -7.36
CA VAL A 136 14.59 -5.75 -6.92
C VAL A 136 15.09 -5.04 -5.66
N ARG A 137 15.45 -5.80 -4.62
CA ARG A 137 16.06 -5.28 -3.39
C ARG A 137 17.31 -6.11 -3.07
N PHE A 138 18.35 -5.43 -2.61
CA PHE A 138 19.55 -6.06 -2.04
C PHE A 138 19.50 -5.84 -0.53
N VAL A 139 19.48 -6.93 0.24
CA VAL A 139 19.19 -6.88 1.68
C VAL A 139 20.28 -7.61 2.44
N GLN A 140 20.95 -6.90 3.35
CA GLN A 140 21.86 -7.53 4.30
C GLN A 140 21.06 -8.26 5.38
N MET A 141 20.93 -9.57 5.25
CA MET A 141 20.15 -10.43 6.17
C MET A 141 21.02 -11.17 7.19
N THR A 142 22.34 -11.06 7.08
CA THR A 142 23.33 -11.64 8.00
C THR A 142 24.35 -10.59 8.41
N GLU A 143 25.01 -10.70 9.57
CA GLU A 143 26.09 -9.77 9.95
C GLU A 143 27.28 -9.79 8.98
N THR A 144 27.54 -10.95 8.37
CA THR A 144 28.65 -11.17 7.43
C THR A 144 28.17 -11.82 6.15
N GLY A 145 28.91 -11.63 5.06
CA GLY A 145 28.60 -12.22 3.76
C GLY A 145 27.90 -11.25 2.82
N TYR A 146 27.46 -11.79 1.70
CA TYR A 146 26.90 -11.03 0.58
C TYR A 146 25.44 -10.66 0.80
N PRO A 147 24.97 -9.53 0.25
CA PRO A 147 23.56 -9.17 0.33
C PRO A 147 22.69 -10.23 -0.36
N ALA A 148 21.53 -10.53 0.23
CA ALA A 148 20.52 -11.34 -0.42
C ALA A 148 19.83 -10.52 -1.53
N ILE A 149 19.58 -11.15 -2.67
CA ILE A 149 18.88 -10.53 -3.80
C ILE A 149 17.41 -10.96 -3.73
N LEU A 150 16.53 -10.00 -3.49
CA LEU A 150 15.09 -10.20 -3.47
C LEU A 150 14.50 -9.69 -4.77
N VAL A 151 13.90 -10.59 -5.54
CA VAL A 151 13.18 -10.26 -6.78
C VAL A 151 11.71 -10.53 -6.56
N SER A 152 10.88 -9.50 -6.66
CA SER A 152 9.44 -9.68 -6.68
C SER A 152 8.91 -9.68 -8.11
N GLN A 153 8.02 -10.62 -8.40
CA GLN A 153 7.33 -10.74 -9.67
C GLN A 153 5.81 -10.75 -9.46
N SER A 154 5.07 -10.23 -10.41
CA SER A 154 3.61 -10.33 -10.44
C SER A 154 3.21 -11.72 -10.86
N LEU A 155 2.41 -12.41 -10.05
CA LEU A 155 1.86 -13.72 -10.43
C LEU A 155 0.80 -13.57 -11.52
N TYR A 156 0.02 -12.48 -11.44
CA TYR A 156 -1.05 -12.11 -12.34
C TYR A 156 -0.99 -10.60 -12.64
N GLU A 157 -1.72 -10.14 -13.65
CA GLU A 157 -1.81 -8.69 -13.94
C GLU A 157 -2.54 -7.90 -12.84
N ASN A 158 -3.41 -8.54 -12.06
CA ASN A 158 -3.99 -7.95 -10.87
C ASN A 158 -3.02 -8.12 -9.70
N ASP A 159 -2.56 -7.01 -9.13
CA ASP A 159 -1.49 -6.95 -8.12
C ASP A 159 -1.78 -7.66 -6.77
N SER A 160 -2.83 -8.48 -6.71
CA SER A 160 -3.35 -9.17 -5.52
C SER A 160 -2.46 -10.32 -5.06
N SER A 161 -1.64 -10.89 -5.93
CA SER A 161 -0.70 -11.96 -5.56
C SER A 161 0.60 -11.79 -6.32
N LYS A 162 1.69 -11.84 -5.57
CA LYS A 162 3.05 -11.65 -6.04
C LYS A 162 3.87 -12.87 -5.66
N ILE A 163 4.96 -13.10 -6.38
CA ILE A 163 5.99 -14.07 -6.02
C ILE A 163 7.21 -13.29 -5.55
N LEU A 164 7.82 -13.74 -4.47
CA LEU A 164 9.13 -13.31 -4.02
C LEU A 164 10.11 -14.46 -4.24
N SER A 165 11.15 -14.23 -5.02
CA SER A 165 12.28 -15.13 -5.15
C SER A 165 13.50 -14.53 -4.46
N VAL A 166 14.14 -15.30 -3.59
CA VAL A 166 15.34 -14.91 -2.84
C VAL A 166 16.54 -15.65 -3.41
N TYR A 167 17.57 -14.91 -3.78
CA TYR A 167 18.82 -15.45 -4.25
C TYR A 167 19.96 -15.09 -3.32
N VAL A 168 20.90 -16.02 -3.15
CA VAL A 168 22.09 -15.86 -2.34
C VAL A 168 23.32 -16.08 -3.22
N CYS A 169 24.30 -15.22 -3.04
CA CYS A 169 25.60 -15.30 -3.66
C CYS A 169 26.56 -16.14 -2.79
N THR A 170 27.43 -16.90 -3.44
CA THR A 170 28.56 -17.60 -2.80
C THR A 170 29.70 -17.63 -3.80
N GLY A 171 30.95 -17.56 -3.35
CA GLY A 171 32.08 -17.66 -4.27
C GLY A 171 33.29 -16.85 -3.83
N THR A 172 34.05 -16.43 -4.83
CA THR A 172 35.21 -15.54 -4.78
C THR A 172 35.12 -14.60 -5.97
N GLU A 173 35.90 -13.50 -5.98
CA GLU A 173 36.05 -12.57 -7.11
C GLU A 173 36.22 -13.25 -8.48
N GLU A 174 36.90 -14.41 -8.56
CA GLU A 174 37.08 -15.12 -9.84
C GLU A 174 35.93 -16.08 -10.22
N LYS A 175 35.02 -16.36 -9.29
CA LYS A 175 34.00 -17.39 -9.44
C LYS A 175 32.79 -17.14 -8.54
N LEU A 176 31.95 -16.20 -8.95
CA LEU A 176 30.65 -15.98 -8.35
C LEU A 176 29.67 -17.13 -8.70
N THR A 177 28.87 -17.55 -7.72
CA THR A 177 27.76 -18.48 -7.88
C THR A 177 26.52 -17.92 -7.20
N VAL A 178 25.43 -17.81 -7.97
CA VAL A 178 24.13 -17.36 -7.47
C VAL A 178 23.17 -18.54 -7.40
N LYS A 179 22.39 -18.64 -6.32
CA LYS A 179 21.39 -19.71 -6.14
C LYS A 179 20.08 -19.12 -5.66
N ASN A 180 18.96 -19.59 -6.22
CA ASN A 180 17.65 -19.36 -5.62
C ASN A 180 17.51 -20.26 -4.38
N VAL A 181 17.26 -19.66 -3.22
CA VAL A 181 17.14 -20.37 -1.94
C VAL A 181 15.70 -20.37 -1.42
N CYS A 182 14.84 -19.49 -1.93
CA CYS A 182 13.44 -19.41 -1.54
C CYS A 182 12.59 -18.85 -2.69
N THR A 183 11.36 -19.33 -2.80
CA THR A 183 10.31 -18.77 -3.65
C THR A 183 8.99 -18.86 -2.91
N GLU A 184 8.40 -17.72 -2.55
CA GLU A 184 7.15 -17.64 -1.77
C GLU A 184 6.12 -16.76 -2.47
N VAL A 185 4.85 -17.12 -2.34
CA VAL A 185 3.73 -16.27 -2.78
C VAL A 185 3.35 -15.35 -1.64
N TYR A 186 3.12 -14.08 -1.95
CA TYR A 186 2.78 -13.07 -0.95
C TYR A 186 1.82 -12.01 -1.51
N SER A 187 1.12 -11.32 -0.62
CA SER A 187 0.25 -10.18 -0.92
C SER A 187 0.95 -8.85 -0.62
N ILE A 188 1.59 -8.76 0.54
CA ILE A 188 2.44 -7.64 0.97
C ILE A 188 3.66 -8.17 1.74
N MET A 189 4.78 -7.46 1.67
CA MET A 189 6.01 -7.82 2.38
C MET A 189 6.80 -6.57 2.76
N GLU A 190 7.56 -6.63 3.84
CA GLU A 190 8.62 -5.67 4.16
C GLU A 190 9.86 -6.36 4.75
N ASN A 191 11.02 -5.71 4.62
CA ASN A 191 12.26 -6.17 5.26
C ASN A 191 12.37 -5.54 6.65
N ILE A 192 12.29 -6.34 7.70
CA ILE A 192 12.09 -5.87 9.08
C ILE A 192 12.96 -6.71 10.03
N ASP A 193 13.66 -6.07 10.96
CA ASP A 193 14.32 -6.76 12.09
C ASP A 193 13.28 -7.15 13.14
N VAL A 194 12.66 -8.33 12.97
CA VAL A 194 11.43 -8.70 13.68
C VAL A 194 11.69 -9.02 15.15
N ASP A 195 12.83 -9.63 15.46
CA ASP A 195 13.24 -9.99 16.82
C ASP A 195 14.23 -9.00 17.45
N SER A 196 14.55 -7.91 16.75
CA SER A 196 15.47 -6.86 17.21
C SER A 196 16.91 -7.35 17.45
N ASP A 197 17.39 -8.25 16.61
CA ASP A 197 18.76 -8.77 16.64
C ASP A 197 19.75 -7.95 15.80
N GLY A 198 19.29 -6.92 15.10
CA GLY A 198 20.09 -6.02 14.27
C GLY A 198 20.19 -6.45 12.80
N GLN A 199 19.61 -7.59 12.41
CA GLN A 199 19.59 -8.06 11.02
C GLN A 199 18.18 -7.93 10.44
N LEU A 200 18.08 -7.60 9.15
CA LEU A 200 16.78 -7.51 8.49
C LEU A 200 16.27 -8.92 8.10
N ASP A 201 15.03 -9.19 8.48
CA ASP A 201 14.30 -10.41 8.10
C ASP A 201 13.34 -10.12 6.94
N ILE A 202 12.81 -11.17 6.31
CA ILE A 202 11.69 -11.03 5.38
C ILE A 202 10.41 -11.28 6.15
N PHE A 203 9.62 -10.22 6.36
CA PHE A 203 8.23 -10.33 6.82
C PHE A 203 7.30 -10.27 5.61
N LEU A 204 6.42 -11.26 5.47
CA LEU A 204 5.42 -11.28 4.41
C LEU A 204 4.07 -11.80 4.89
N ILE A 205 3.01 -11.44 4.18
CA ILE A 205 1.70 -12.03 4.35
C ILE A 205 1.32 -12.81 3.10
N GLN A 206 0.92 -14.05 3.31
CA GLN A 206 0.38 -14.93 2.30
C GLN A 206 -1.13 -15.07 2.49
N GLN A 207 -1.89 -14.92 1.41
CA GLN A 207 -3.31 -15.24 1.36
C GLN A 207 -3.54 -16.55 0.61
N ASP A 208 -4.16 -17.51 1.28
CA ASP A 208 -4.71 -18.71 0.66
C ASP A 208 -6.19 -18.48 0.36
N LEU A 209 -6.47 -18.21 -0.92
CA LEU A 209 -7.81 -18.00 -1.47
C LEU A 209 -8.32 -19.23 -2.23
N THR A 210 -7.66 -20.38 -2.13
CA THR A 210 -8.06 -21.59 -2.88
C THR A 210 -9.43 -22.11 -2.44
N ASN A 211 -9.83 -21.85 -1.19
CA ASN A 211 -11.16 -22.12 -0.67
C ASN A 211 -11.90 -20.82 -0.34
N ASN A 212 -12.72 -20.34 -1.27
CA ASN A 212 -13.51 -19.11 -1.12
C ASN A 212 -14.42 -19.11 0.11
N ASN A 213 -14.79 -20.26 0.67
CA ASN A 213 -15.63 -20.36 1.87
C ASN A 213 -14.83 -20.31 3.17
N SER A 214 -13.51 -20.38 3.10
CA SER A 214 -12.62 -20.32 4.26
C SER A 214 -11.27 -19.75 3.86
N PRO A 215 -11.24 -18.49 3.37
CA PRO A 215 -9.98 -17.84 3.03
C PRO A 215 -9.11 -17.75 4.27
N ARG A 216 -7.79 -17.84 4.10
CA ARG A 216 -6.83 -17.81 5.19
C ARG A 216 -5.74 -16.81 4.88
N SER A 217 -5.39 -16.00 5.86
CA SER A 217 -4.21 -15.15 5.80
C SER A 217 -3.20 -15.63 6.83
N THR A 218 -1.93 -15.68 6.44
CA THR A 218 -0.83 -16.09 7.32
C THR A 218 0.32 -15.11 7.17
N ALA A 219 0.77 -14.54 8.29
CA ALA A 219 2.04 -13.82 8.35
C ALA A 219 3.18 -14.82 8.52
N LYS A 220 4.27 -14.63 7.78
CA LYS A 220 5.49 -15.42 7.87
C LYS A 220 6.69 -14.51 8.02
N VAL A 221 7.67 -14.98 8.79
CA VAL A 221 8.98 -14.35 8.96
C VAL A 221 10.03 -15.35 8.53
N PHE A 222 10.93 -14.92 7.67
CA PHE A 222 12.05 -15.73 7.19
C PHE A 222 13.38 -15.07 7.54
N LYS A 223 14.29 -15.84 8.13
CA LYS A 223 15.64 -15.39 8.49
C LYS A 223 16.68 -16.15 7.67
N MET A 224 17.77 -15.47 7.31
CA MET A 224 18.90 -16.10 6.67
C MET A 224 19.77 -16.74 7.75
N ASN A 225 20.08 -18.02 7.62
CA ASN A 225 21.02 -18.68 8.52
C ASN A 225 22.46 -18.55 8.01
N ALA A 226 23.43 -18.88 8.86
CA ALA A 226 24.86 -18.77 8.54
C ALA A 226 25.31 -19.65 7.36
N SER A 227 24.52 -20.64 6.93
CA SER A 227 24.82 -21.47 5.75
C SER A 227 24.31 -20.88 4.44
N GLY A 228 23.64 -19.72 4.49
CA GLY A 228 23.06 -19.06 3.33
C GLY A 228 21.73 -19.69 2.88
N THR A 229 21.02 -20.38 3.77
CA THR A 229 19.64 -20.84 3.53
C THR A 229 18.65 -20.01 4.32
N LEU A 230 17.44 -19.91 3.78
CA LEU A 230 16.36 -19.14 4.37
C LEU A 230 15.44 -20.07 5.18
N ASP A 231 15.36 -19.83 6.49
CA ASP A 231 14.56 -20.63 7.42
C ASP A 231 13.29 -19.88 7.83
N GLU A 232 12.14 -20.57 7.90
CA GLU A 232 10.91 -20.00 8.48
C GLU A 232 11.13 -19.83 9.98
N PHE A 233 11.24 -18.57 10.42
CA PHE A 233 11.52 -18.19 11.80
C PHE A 233 10.23 -18.09 12.63
N GLY A 234 9.14 -17.64 12.00
CA GLY A 234 7.88 -17.46 12.67
C GLY A 234 6.70 -17.44 11.72
N THR A 235 5.55 -17.88 12.22
CA THR A 235 4.29 -17.85 11.49
C THR A 235 3.15 -17.52 12.43
N ALA A 236 2.17 -16.76 11.94
CA ALA A 236 0.95 -16.46 12.69
C ALA A 236 -0.27 -16.37 11.76
N ARG A 237 -1.42 -16.81 12.27
CA ARG A 237 -2.70 -16.65 11.56
C ARG A 237 -3.20 -15.23 11.71
N LEU A 238 -3.76 -14.73 10.61
CA LEU A 238 -4.42 -13.43 10.49
C LEU A 238 -5.86 -13.63 10.02
N ASP A 239 -6.62 -12.54 9.97
CA ASP A 239 -7.98 -12.53 9.44
C ASP A 239 -8.00 -13.00 7.98
N GLY A 240 -8.84 -14.01 7.71
CA GLY A 240 -9.01 -14.56 6.36
C GLY A 240 -9.86 -13.69 5.43
N GLY A 241 -10.73 -12.84 5.98
CA GLY A 241 -11.71 -12.04 5.24
C GLY A 241 -11.13 -10.78 4.56
N ILE A 242 -9.84 -10.77 4.27
CA ILE A 242 -9.12 -9.63 3.71
C ILE A 242 -9.17 -9.65 2.20
N SER A 243 -9.62 -8.55 1.61
CA SER A 243 -9.61 -8.33 0.16
C SER A 243 -8.31 -7.70 -0.31
N LYS A 244 -7.67 -6.85 0.52
CA LYS A 244 -6.43 -6.17 0.18
C LYS A 244 -5.61 -5.83 1.43
N TYR A 245 -4.32 -6.13 1.41
CA TYR A 245 -3.37 -5.55 2.35
C TYR A 245 -2.79 -4.25 1.76
N CYS A 246 -2.78 -3.18 2.54
CA CYS A 246 -2.54 -1.82 2.05
C CYS A 246 -1.16 -1.28 2.42
N SER A 247 -0.73 -1.46 3.66
CA SER A 247 0.56 -0.95 4.12
C SER A 247 1.11 -1.79 5.27
N ILE A 248 2.42 -1.73 5.46
CA ILE A 248 3.10 -2.21 6.66
C ILE A 248 3.80 -1.01 7.30
N GLN A 249 3.60 -0.82 8.60
CA GLN A 249 4.30 0.17 9.40
C GLN A 249 4.88 -0.51 10.64
N THR A 250 5.93 0.09 11.21
CA THR A 250 6.55 -0.43 12.43
C THR A 250 6.88 0.69 13.39
N ASP A 251 6.88 0.36 14.68
CA ASP A 251 7.35 1.24 15.75
C ASP A 251 7.91 0.43 16.93
N LYS A 252 8.52 1.14 17.88
CA LYS A 252 8.88 0.61 19.21
C LYS A 252 8.33 1.56 20.27
N VAL A 253 7.39 1.12 21.11
CA VAL A 253 6.84 1.94 22.23
C VAL A 253 7.96 2.49 23.11
N SER A 254 8.96 1.65 23.36
CA SER A 254 10.09 1.93 24.22
C SER A 254 11.28 1.09 23.75
N ALA A 255 12.49 1.45 24.21
CA ALA A 255 13.69 0.68 23.89
C ALA A 255 13.63 -0.79 24.36
N SER A 256 12.81 -1.09 25.38
CA SER A 256 12.61 -2.44 25.91
C SER A 256 11.41 -3.18 25.32
N SER A 257 10.56 -2.49 24.55
CA SER A 257 9.38 -3.10 23.94
C SER A 257 9.76 -3.84 22.66
N PRO A 258 9.11 -4.98 22.35
CA PRO A 258 9.30 -5.63 21.06
C PRO A 258 8.87 -4.68 19.93
N LEU A 259 9.50 -4.83 18.77
CA LEU A 259 9.06 -4.15 17.55
C LEU A 259 7.63 -4.59 17.23
N ARG A 260 6.74 -3.62 17.00
CA ARG A 260 5.37 -3.88 16.55
C ARG A 260 5.31 -3.68 15.05
N ILE A 261 4.57 -4.55 14.38
CA ILE A 261 4.30 -4.52 12.95
C ILE A 261 2.80 -4.32 12.80
N TYR A 262 2.41 -3.20 12.21
CA TYR A 262 1.03 -2.86 11.89
C TYR A 262 0.80 -3.11 10.42
N VAL A 263 -0.27 -3.84 10.11
CA VAL A 263 -0.65 -4.13 8.73
C VAL A 263 -2.08 -3.67 8.52
N ASP A 264 -2.23 -2.55 7.84
CA ASP A 264 -3.54 -2.05 7.46
C ASP A 264 -4.10 -2.85 6.27
N ALA A 265 -5.37 -3.19 6.35
CA ALA A 265 -6.04 -4.02 5.35
C ALA A 265 -7.50 -3.63 5.14
N ILE A 266 -8.01 -3.88 3.94
CA ILE A 266 -9.43 -3.83 3.61
C ILE A 266 -10.02 -5.23 3.83
N LYS A 267 -11.04 -5.30 4.67
CA LYS A 267 -11.85 -6.48 4.96
C LYS A 267 -13.16 -6.42 4.18
N GLY A 268 -13.44 -7.44 3.38
CA GLY A 268 -14.56 -7.43 2.44
C GLY A 268 -14.48 -6.23 1.48
N ASP A 269 -15.60 -5.53 1.30
CA ASP A 269 -15.71 -4.46 0.29
C ASP A 269 -15.62 -3.03 0.86
N ALA A 270 -15.75 -2.86 2.19
CA ALA A 270 -15.98 -1.53 2.76
C ALA A 270 -15.52 -1.35 4.22
N GLN A 271 -14.83 -2.32 4.81
CA GLN A 271 -14.28 -2.17 6.17
C GLN A 271 -12.76 -2.14 6.12
N ALA A 272 -12.16 -1.33 6.98
CA ALA A 272 -10.75 -1.41 7.26
C ALA A 272 -10.52 -2.14 8.59
N ILE A 273 -9.39 -2.84 8.68
CA ILE A 273 -8.83 -3.37 9.92
C ILE A 273 -7.33 -3.04 9.96
N THR A 274 -6.75 -3.17 11.14
CA THR A 274 -5.28 -3.19 11.30
C THR A 274 -4.89 -4.45 12.05
N GLU A 275 -4.13 -5.32 11.40
CA GLU A 275 -3.47 -6.42 12.09
C GLU A 275 -2.25 -5.88 12.84
N VAL A 276 -2.00 -6.43 14.02
CA VAL A 276 -0.81 -6.10 14.81
C VAL A 276 -0.07 -7.39 15.04
N LEU A 277 1.25 -7.36 14.86
CA LEU A 277 2.13 -8.47 15.13
C LEU A 277 3.36 -8.00 15.91
N TYR A 278 3.90 -8.89 16.74
CA TYR A 278 5.22 -8.68 17.34
C TYR A 278 5.86 -10.03 17.67
N TRP A 279 7.20 -10.07 17.74
CA TRP A 279 7.91 -11.25 18.20
C TRP A 279 7.93 -11.33 19.72
N SER A 280 7.45 -12.45 20.26
CA SER A 280 7.50 -12.72 21.70
C SER A 280 8.73 -13.57 22.02
N THR A 281 9.74 -12.97 22.67
CA THR A 281 10.95 -13.68 23.10
C THR A 281 10.65 -14.81 24.10
N SER A 282 9.60 -14.66 24.93
CA SER A 282 9.24 -15.65 25.95
C SER A 282 8.62 -16.92 25.35
N SER A 283 7.75 -16.77 24.35
CA SER A 283 7.12 -17.90 23.66
C SER A 283 7.85 -18.33 22.39
N LYS A 284 8.86 -17.55 21.95
CA LYS A 284 9.60 -17.73 20.69
C LYS A 284 8.65 -17.87 19.50
N SER A 285 7.69 -16.96 19.42
CA SER A 285 6.64 -17.02 18.41
C SER A 285 6.17 -15.63 18.01
N LEU A 286 5.65 -15.52 16.79
CA LEU A 286 4.94 -14.35 16.33
C LEU A 286 3.55 -14.30 17.00
N VAL A 287 3.22 -13.17 17.62
CA VAL A 287 1.95 -12.98 18.36
C VAL A 287 1.07 -11.98 17.63
N THR A 288 -0.22 -12.29 17.51
CA THR A 288 -1.26 -11.46 16.87
C THR A 288 -2.30 -11.02 17.89
N PRO A 289 -2.05 -9.96 18.70
CA PRO A 289 -2.91 -9.62 19.84
C PRO A 289 -4.35 -9.22 19.45
N MET A 290 -4.58 -8.81 18.20
CA MET A 290 -5.90 -8.39 17.70
C MET A 290 -6.71 -9.53 17.06
N PHE A 291 -6.09 -10.69 16.82
CA PHE A 291 -6.74 -11.82 16.18
C PHE A 291 -7.42 -12.72 17.22
N SER A 292 -8.73 -12.91 17.06
CA SER A 292 -9.48 -13.84 17.91
C SER A 292 -9.48 -15.24 17.32
N LEU A 293 -8.96 -16.22 18.08
CA LEU A 293 -9.00 -17.63 17.71
C LEU A 293 -10.44 -18.20 17.73
N ASP A 294 -11.33 -17.65 18.55
CA ASP A 294 -12.71 -18.14 18.66
C ASP A 294 -13.54 -17.75 17.42
N THR A 295 -13.37 -16.51 16.94
CA THR A 295 -14.10 -16.00 15.77
C THR A 295 -13.31 -16.10 14.47
N GLN A 296 -12.04 -16.52 14.53
CA GLN A 296 -11.09 -16.53 13.40
C GLN A 296 -11.02 -15.19 12.65
N SER A 297 -11.08 -14.08 13.39
CA SER A 297 -11.23 -12.74 12.82
C SER A 297 -10.72 -11.65 13.75
N ASN A 298 -10.27 -10.53 13.18
CA ASN A 298 -9.96 -9.29 13.89
C ASN A 298 -11.12 -8.30 13.71
N MET A 299 -11.99 -8.25 14.71
CA MET A 299 -13.08 -7.26 14.80
C MET A 299 -12.75 -6.12 15.76
N PHE A 300 -11.63 -6.21 16.49
CA PHE A 300 -11.26 -5.24 17.52
C PHE A 300 -10.84 -3.89 16.91
N THR A 301 -10.16 -3.95 15.77
CA THR A 301 -9.68 -2.79 15.00
C THR A 301 -10.59 -2.43 13.84
N ALA A 302 -11.73 -3.11 13.69
CA ALA A 302 -12.63 -2.94 12.57
C ALA A 302 -13.31 -1.57 12.59
N ARG A 303 -13.37 -0.95 11.41
CA ARG A 303 -13.92 0.39 11.20
C ARG A 303 -14.48 0.54 9.80
N SER A 304 -15.50 1.39 9.66
CA SER A 304 -16.15 1.65 8.36
C SER A 304 -15.41 2.69 7.53
N GLU A 305 -14.76 3.65 8.18
CA GLU A 305 -13.92 4.63 7.48
C GLU A 305 -12.55 4.02 7.20
N LEU A 306 -12.00 4.32 6.03
CA LEU A 306 -10.73 3.77 5.54
C LEU A 306 -9.51 4.52 6.13
N LEU A 307 -9.59 4.94 7.39
CA LEU A 307 -8.50 5.58 8.12
C LEU A 307 -7.35 4.57 8.26
N ALA A 308 -6.11 4.91 7.91
CA ALA A 308 -4.95 4.06 8.21
C ALA A 308 -4.52 4.17 9.68
N SER A 309 -3.78 3.17 10.15
CA SER A 309 -2.96 3.31 11.35
C SER A 309 -1.91 4.40 11.14
N GLN A 310 -1.73 5.27 12.12
CA GLN A 310 -0.78 6.37 12.06
C GLN A 310 -0.55 6.98 13.44
N ASP A 311 0.62 7.59 13.60
CA ASP A 311 0.92 8.55 14.66
C ASP A 311 0.09 9.83 14.42
N TYR A 312 -1.09 9.91 15.05
CA TYR A 312 -2.04 11.01 14.80
C TYR A 312 -1.80 12.23 15.71
N ASP A 313 -1.01 12.09 16.77
CA ASP A 313 -0.69 13.17 17.72
C ASP A 313 0.78 13.60 17.75
N GLY A 314 1.64 12.89 17.03
CA GLY A 314 3.03 13.24 16.76
C GLY A 314 4.00 12.81 17.86
N ASP A 315 3.63 11.84 18.69
CA ASP A 315 4.47 11.35 19.80
C ASP A 315 5.47 10.24 19.38
N GLY A 316 5.36 9.75 18.14
CA GLY A 316 6.20 8.71 17.56
C GLY A 316 5.68 7.29 17.75
N ILE A 317 4.53 7.10 18.38
CA ILE A 317 3.82 5.82 18.50
C ILE A 317 2.74 5.77 17.40
N ILE A 318 2.47 4.58 16.88
CA ILE A 318 1.39 4.39 15.91
C ILE A 318 0.11 4.00 16.64
N GLU A 319 -0.94 4.77 16.41
CA GLU A 319 -2.28 4.45 16.89
C GLU A 319 -3.11 3.75 15.81
N ILE A 320 -3.96 2.84 16.27
CA ILE A 320 -4.88 2.09 15.42
C ILE A 320 -6.27 2.69 15.58
N PRO A 321 -6.89 3.20 14.51
CA PRO A 321 -8.27 3.63 14.59
C PRO A 321 -9.20 2.41 14.72
N SER A 322 -10.21 2.54 15.56
CA SER A 322 -11.38 1.66 15.66
C SER A 322 -12.61 2.52 15.82
N GLN A 323 -13.76 2.09 15.29
CA GLN A 323 -14.93 2.96 15.23
C GLN A 323 -16.17 2.32 15.83
N ARG A 324 -16.92 3.14 16.56
CA ARG A 324 -18.28 2.84 16.99
C ARG A 324 -19.21 3.98 16.60
N PRO A 325 -20.49 3.71 16.29
CA PRO A 325 -21.46 4.76 16.07
C PRO A 325 -21.53 5.74 17.25
N LEU A 326 -21.51 7.04 16.96
CA LEU A 326 -21.82 8.06 17.94
C LEU A 326 -23.31 7.97 18.29
N MET A 327 -23.61 7.89 19.58
CA MET A 327 -24.99 7.76 20.07
C MET A 327 -25.85 8.95 19.60
N GLY A 328 -27.08 8.68 19.19
CA GLY A 328 -28.01 9.70 18.68
C GLY A 328 -27.70 10.23 17.27
N SER A 329 -26.55 9.90 16.68
CA SER A 329 -26.23 10.28 15.31
C SER A 329 -27.09 9.48 14.34
N ARG A 330 -27.49 10.11 13.23
CA ARG A 330 -28.44 9.52 12.29
C ARG A 330 -28.01 9.78 10.85
N LYS A 331 -28.18 8.76 10.00
CA LYS A 331 -28.19 8.95 8.55
C LYS A 331 -29.58 9.39 8.12
N TYR A 332 -29.68 10.50 7.41
CA TYR A 332 -30.95 11.00 6.86
C TYR A 332 -30.70 11.65 5.51
N GLU A 333 -31.53 11.34 4.53
CA GLU A 333 -31.38 11.86 3.17
C GLU A 333 -32.71 12.43 2.68
N SER A 334 -32.67 13.69 2.26
CA SER A 334 -33.75 14.43 1.62
C SER A 334 -33.16 15.47 0.68
N PRO A 335 -33.93 16.04 -0.26
CA PRO A 335 -33.41 17.06 -1.18
C PRO A 335 -32.81 18.31 -0.50
N LYS A 336 -33.18 18.58 0.77
CA LYS A 336 -32.71 19.74 1.53
C LYS A 336 -31.65 19.40 2.57
N ASN A 337 -31.67 18.19 3.11
CA ASN A 337 -30.86 17.77 4.24
C ASN A 337 -30.27 16.39 3.97
N LEU A 338 -28.94 16.29 4.05
CA LEU A 338 -28.19 15.04 3.94
C LEU A 338 -27.27 14.91 5.17
N TYR A 339 -27.65 14.06 6.12
CA TYR A 339 -26.88 13.76 7.32
C TYR A 339 -26.15 12.43 7.16
N ALA A 340 -24.85 12.43 7.45
CA ALA A 340 -24.10 11.20 7.66
C ALA A 340 -24.29 10.70 9.09
N GLN A 341 -24.29 9.38 9.26
CA GLN A 341 -24.02 8.78 10.58
C GLN A 341 -22.60 9.16 10.99
N MET A 342 -22.41 9.49 12.27
CA MET A 342 -21.10 9.82 12.81
C MET A 342 -20.57 8.66 13.64
N ASN A 343 -19.24 8.50 13.62
CA ASN A 343 -18.55 7.53 14.46
C ASN A 343 -17.66 8.26 15.47
N VAL A 344 -17.56 7.68 16.67
CA VAL A 344 -16.45 7.95 17.57
C VAL A 344 -15.30 7.07 17.12
N THR A 345 -14.13 7.70 16.89
CA THR A 345 -12.90 6.98 16.58
C THR A 345 -12.07 6.84 17.84
N SER A 346 -11.86 5.59 18.26
CA SER A 346 -10.91 5.22 19.30
C SER A 346 -9.55 4.96 18.66
N TRP A 347 -8.55 5.74 19.03
CA TRP A 347 -7.15 5.54 18.69
C TRP A 347 -6.52 4.62 19.73
N ILE A 348 -6.11 3.43 19.29
CA ILE A 348 -5.62 2.35 20.15
C ILE A 348 -4.09 2.32 20.08
N GLU A 349 -3.44 2.57 21.20
CA GLU A 349 -2.01 2.30 21.37
C GLU A 349 -1.81 0.89 21.96
N VAL A 350 -0.90 0.11 21.39
CA VAL A 350 -0.66 -1.27 21.82
C VAL A 350 0.60 -1.36 22.67
N HIS A 351 0.47 -1.35 24.00
CA HIS A 351 1.63 -1.44 24.90
C HIS A 351 2.09 -2.89 25.11
N SER A 352 1.14 -3.83 25.17
CA SER A 352 1.40 -5.27 25.20
C SER A 352 0.20 -6.08 24.67
N SER A 353 0.24 -7.42 24.72
CA SER A 353 -0.88 -8.25 24.22
C SER A 353 -2.21 -8.06 24.94
N LYS A 354 -2.20 -7.48 26.14
CA LYS A 354 -3.41 -7.23 26.95
C LYS A 354 -3.49 -5.82 27.50
N ASP A 355 -2.58 -4.95 27.09
CA ASP A 355 -2.49 -3.58 27.58
C ASP A 355 -2.64 -2.62 26.41
N PHE A 356 -3.77 -1.93 26.40
CA PHE A 356 -4.19 -1.03 25.34
C PHE A 356 -4.62 0.29 25.95
N GLN A 357 -4.10 1.38 25.42
CA GLN A 357 -4.54 2.72 25.74
C GLN A 357 -5.47 3.23 24.63
N PHE A 358 -6.54 3.93 25.01
CA PHE A 358 -7.57 4.39 24.09
C PHE A 358 -7.77 5.89 24.24
N THR A 359 -7.69 6.60 23.11
CA THR A 359 -8.08 8.00 23.02
C THR A 359 -9.24 8.15 22.05
N GLU A 360 -10.36 8.74 22.49
CA GLU A 360 -11.56 8.88 21.67
C GLU A 360 -11.67 10.28 21.08
N THR A 361 -11.98 10.34 19.78
CA THR A 361 -12.11 11.60 19.03
C THR A 361 -13.25 11.52 18.01
N LEU A 362 -13.63 12.66 17.44
CA LEU A 362 -14.43 12.73 16.23
C LEU A 362 -13.53 13.14 15.06
N VAL A 363 -13.52 12.33 14.00
CA VAL A 363 -12.66 12.55 12.82
C VAL A 363 -13.53 13.04 11.66
N ASN A 364 -13.10 14.12 11.01
CA ASN A 364 -13.62 14.56 9.73
C ASN A 364 -12.51 14.43 8.69
N ALA A 365 -12.39 13.23 8.09
CA ALA A 365 -11.40 12.97 7.06
C ALA A 365 -11.57 13.89 5.84
N ALA A 366 -12.82 14.06 5.38
CA ALA A 366 -13.16 14.87 4.20
C ALA A 366 -12.77 16.36 4.34
N ASP A 367 -12.81 16.90 5.55
CA ASP A 367 -12.42 18.28 5.85
C ASP A 367 -11.07 18.38 6.58
N SER A 368 -10.35 17.26 6.74
CA SER A 368 -9.01 17.18 7.32
C SER A 368 -8.88 17.77 8.73
N TYR A 369 -9.82 17.46 9.62
CA TYR A 369 -9.71 17.83 11.04
C TYR A 369 -10.20 16.73 11.98
N ILE A 370 -9.75 16.82 13.23
CA ILE A 370 -10.15 15.94 14.32
C ILE A 370 -10.47 16.78 15.55
N LEU A 371 -11.51 16.39 16.29
CA LEU A 371 -11.93 17.00 17.54
C LEU A 371 -11.75 16.01 18.69
N ASP A 372 -10.87 16.34 19.62
CA ASP A 372 -10.82 15.72 20.95
C ASP A 372 -11.94 16.31 21.80
N PHE A 373 -13.01 15.53 21.98
CA PHE A 373 -14.18 15.98 22.71
C PHE A 373 -14.09 15.70 24.21
N LYS A 374 -13.11 14.93 24.69
CA LYS A 374 -13.00 14.55 26.11
C LYS A 374 -12.89 15.77 27.04
N PRO A 375 -12.07 16.80 26.76
CA PRO A 375 -12.03 18.02 27.57
C PRO A 375 -13.36 18.78 27.61
N LEU A 376 -14.26 18.52 26.66
CA LEU A 376 -15.53 19.23 26.50
C LEU A 376 -16.72 18.51 27.16
N GLU A 377 -16.59 17.25 27.57
CA GLU A 377 -17.70 16.46 28.13
C GLU A 377 -18.35 17.15 29.35
N ASN A 378 -17.54 17.79 30.20
CA ASN A 378 -18.05 18.50 31.39
C ASN A 378 -18.93 19.73 31.06
N ILE A 379 -18.72 20.36 29.90
CA ILE A 379 -19.49 21.55 29.48
C ILE A 379 -20.60 21.21 28.49
N MET A 380 -20.45 20.14 27.71
CA MET A 380 -21.44 19.70 26.73
C MET A 380 -22.49 18.74 27.32
N GLY A 381 -22.15 18.01 28.39
CA GLY A 381 -22.95 16.90 28.88
C GLY A 381 -23.04 15.76 27.85
N GLU A 382 -24.09 14.95 27.95
CA GLU A 382 -24.41 13.97 26.90
C GLU A 382 -24.77 14.71 25.60
N PHE A 383 -24.10 14.35 24.51
CA PHE A 383 -24.26 15.03 23.23
C PHE A 383 -24.39 14.06 22.06
N THR A 384 -24.89 14.60 20.95
CA THR A 384 -24.84 13.96 19.63
C THR A 384 -24.43 14.99 18.57
N VAL A 385 -24.09 14.52 17.38
CA VAL A 385 -23.69 15.38 16.26
C VAL A 385 -24.48 15.03 15.02
N TYR A 386 -25.05 16.05 14.40
CA TYR A 386 -25.65 15.96 13.07
C TYR A 386 -24.64 16.47 12.04
N SER A 387 -24.13 15.57 11.21
CA SER A 387 -23.11 15.86 10.19
C SER A 387 -23.76 16.13 8.83
N TYR A 388 -23.97 17.40 8.51
CA TYR A 388 -24.56 17.87 7.26
C TYR A 388 -23.50 17.86 6.15
N ILE A 389 -23.57 16.87 5.26
CA ILE A 389 -22.57 16.67 4.19
C ILE A 389 -22.64 17.81 3.17
N ASN A 390 -23.84 18.22 2.80
CA ASN A 390 -24.08 19.24 1.76
C ASN A 390 -23.60 20.64 2.14
N THR A 391 -23.55 20.95 3.44
CA THR A 391 -23.06 22.24 3.95
C THR A 391 -21.72 22.13 4.67
N ARG A 392 -21.11 20.92 4.71
CA ARG A 392 -19.88 20.63 5.45
C ARG A 392 -19.94 21.16 6.89
N THR A 393 -21.04 20.83 7.58
CA THR A 393 -21.35 21.38 8.91
C THR A 393 -21.60 20.26 9.91
N TRP A 394 -20.91 20.31 11.04
CA TRP A 394 -21.25 19.52 12.22
C TRP A 394 -22.03 20.36 13.19
N VAL A 395 -23.26 19.95 13.53
CA VAL A 395 -24.07 20.60 14.57
C VAL A 395 -24.07 19.71 15.80
N PHE A 396 -23.48 20.21 16.88
CA PHE A 396 -23.47 19.55 18.18
C PHE A 396 -24.77 19.85 18.91
N LYS A 397 -25.39 18.83 19.49
CA LYS A 397 -26.70 18.92 20.14
C LYS A 397 -26.65 18.23 21.50
N GLU A 398 -27.43 18.72 22.45
CA GLU A 398 -27.74 17.95 23.65
C GLU A 398 -28.35 16.60 23.24
N TYR A 399 -28.08 15.57 24.01
CA TYR A 399 -28.65 14.25 23.77
C TYR A 399 -29.03 13.60 25.09
N SER A 400 -30.18 12.91 25.12
CA SER A 400 -30.56 12.06 26.25
C SER A 400 -30.47 10.61 25.82
N ALA A 401 -29.49 9.88 26.34
CA ALA A 401 -29.39 8.44 26.13
C ALA A 401 -30.61 7.70 26.69
N ARG A 402 -31.18 8.20 27.80
CA ARG A 402 -32.36 7.61 28.44
C ARG A 402 -33.62 7.69 27.59
N TYR A 403 -33.79 8.77 26.83
CA TYR A 403 -34.99 9.02 26.02
C TYR A 403 -34.75 8.85 24.51
N GLU A 404 -33.50 8.62 24.10
CA GLU A 404 -33.04 8.50 22.71
C GLU A 404 -33.40 9.72 21.84
N THR A 405 -33.42 10.91 22.45
CA THR A 405 -33.82 12.16 21.81
C THR A 405 -32.68 13.18 21.79
N ALA A 406 -32.55 13.87 20.66
CA ALA A 406 -31.68 15.03 20.55
C ALA A 406 -32.43 16.30 21.01
N GLY A 407 -31.74 17.16 21.75
CA GLY A 407 -32.23 18.43 22.26
C GLY A 407 -31.79 19.64 21.41
N GLU A 408 -31.55 20.74 22.10
CA GLU A 408 -31.15 22.02 21.51
C GLU A 408 -29.73 21.97 20.92
N ASP A 409 -29.45 22.86 19.98
CA ASP A 409 -28.11 23.01 19.39
C ASP A 409 -27.17 23.69 20.40
N LEU A 410 -25.99 23.11 20.58
CA LEU A 410 -24.94 23.64 21.44
C LEU A 410 -24.00 24.57 20.68
N PHE A 411 -23.53 24.15 19.51
CA PHE A 411 -22.69 24.92 18.59
C PHE A 411 -22.60 24.21 17.25
N ALA A 412 -21.98 24.86 16.26
CA ALA A 412 -21.60 24.21 15.01
C ALA A 412 -20.12 24.42 14.66
N ILE A 413 -19.56 23.45 13.94
CA ILE A 413 -18.25 23.54 13.27
C ILE A 413 -18.52 23.47 11.78
N ILE A 414 -18.04 24.47 11.03
CA ILE A 414 -18.36 24.64 9.61
C ILE A 414 -17.06 24.74 8.81
N CYS A 415 -16.96 23.96 7.74
CA CYS A 415 -15.85 24.01 6.79
C CYS A 415 -16.28 24.73 5.50
N THR A 416 -15.55 25.77 5.09
CA THR A 416 -15.85 26.54 3.88
C THR A 416 -14.58 27.21 3.32
N THR A 417 -14.68 27.95 2.23
CA THR A 417 -13.55 28.76 1.73
C THR A 417 -13.46 30.08 2.48
N LYS A 418 -12.25 30.64 2.63
CA LYS A 418 -12.02 31.94 3.28
C LYS A 418 -12.87 33.06 2.68
N ASP A 419 -13.04 33.07 1.36
CA ASP A 419 -13.90 34.03 0.65
C ASP A 419 -15.38 33.89 1.03
N SER A 420 -15.87 32.66 1.17
CA SER A 420 -17.24 32.38 1.59
C SER A 420 -17.47 32.80 3.04
N ALA A 421 -16.53 32.48 3.94
CA ALA A 421 -16.58 32.91 5.33
C ALA A 421 -16.62 34.44 5.46
N ASN A 422 -15.77 35.16 4.70
CA ASN A 422 -15.75 36.62 4.67
C ASN A 422 -17.07 37.21 4.15
N LYS A 423 -17.64 36.65 3.07
CA LYS A 423 -18.94 37.08 2.51
C LYS A 423 -20.08 36.89 3.50
N ASN A 424 -20.02 35.84 4.32
CA ASN A 424 -20.99 35.56 5.37
C ASN A 424 -20.72 36.32 6.67
N GLY A 425 -19.72 37.21 6.70
CA GLY A 425 -19.41 38.05 7.87
C GLY A 425 -18.79 37.29 9.04
N VAL A 426 -18.17 36.13 8.81
CA VAL A 426 -17.51 35.36 9.86
C VAL A 426 -16.26 36.11 10.31
N ASN A 427 -16.17 36.42 11.61
CA ASN A 427 -14.99 37.04 12.20
C ASN A 427 -13.84 36.01 12.26
N PRO A 428 -12.61 36.34 11.78
CA PRO A 428 -11.45 35.46 11.91
C PRO A 428 -11.13 34.98 13.33
N GLU A 429 -11.58 35.68 14.38
CA GLU A 429 -11.44 35.19 15.76
C GLU A 429 -12.19 33.87 16.02
N ASN A 430 -13.20 33.55 15.20
CA ASN A 430 -13.96 32.31 15.25
C ASN A 430 -13.31 31.18 14.42
N TYR A 431 -12.22 31.46 13.70
CA TYR A 431 -11.51 30.43 12.95
C TYR A 431 -10.80 29.47 13.91
N LEU A 432 -11.08 28.19 13.70
CA LEU A 432 -10.49 27.06 14.40
C LEU A 432 -9.21 26.62 13.67
N ILE A 433 -9.30 26.46 12.34
CA ILE A 433 -8.20 26.08 11.45
C ILE A 433 -8.26 26.96 10.19
N GLU A 434 -7.09 27.41 9.73
CA GLU A 434 -6.91 28.03 8.41
C GLU A 434 -5.88 27.20 7.63
N ASN A 435 -6.28 26.65 6.49
CA ASN A 435 -5.41 25.86 5.63
C ASN A 435 -4.80 26.73 4.52
N ASP A 436 -3.62 26.34 4.04
CA ASP A 436 -2.88 27.06 2.99
C ASP A 436 -3.61 27.08 1.63
N ASP A 437 -4.53 26.13 1.40
CA ASP A 437 -5.37 26.03 0.21
C ASP A 437 -6.54 27.05 0.19
N GLY A 438 -6.68 27.86 1.24
CA GLY A 438 -7.77 28.83 1.40
C GLY A 438 -9.04 28.25 2.02
N THR A 439 -9.04 26.98 2.46
CA THR A 439 -10.10 26.40 3.27
C THR A 439 -10.00 26.87 4.73
N VAL A 440 -11.13 27.18 5.35
CA VAL A 440 -11.24 27.57 6.75
C VAL A 440 -12.29 26.73 7.47
N ILE A 441 -11.98 26.35 8.71
CA ILE A 441 -12.90 25.67 9.61
C ILE A 441 -13.17 26.64 10.76
N TYR A 442 -14.44 26.95 11.03
CA TYR A 442 -14.80 27.94 12.04
C TYR A 442 -15.91 27.47 12.97
N PHE A 443 -15.91 28.08 14.16
CA PHE A 443 -16.89 27.87 15.22
C PHE A 443 -18.08 28.82 15.05
N GLU A 444 -19.29 28.29 15.17
CA GLU A 444 -20.52 29.06 15.23
C GLU A 444 -21.27 28.80 16.54
N ALA A 445 -21.44 29.84 17.36
CA ALA A 445 -22.12 29.73 18.65
C ALA A 445 -23.63 29.49 18.48
N ARG A 446 -24.23 28.74 19.41
CA ARG A 446 -25.68 28.62 19.57
C ARG A 446 -26.08 29.09 20.96
N GLU A 447 -27.30 29.60 21.09
CA GLU A 447 -27.77 30.27 22.31
C GLU A 447 -27.57 29.41 23.57
N LYS A 448 -27.94 28.12 23.48
CA LYS A 448 -27.83 27.19 24.60
C LYS A 448 -26.39 26.91 25.00
N GLY A 449 -25.52 26.58 24.04
CA GLY A 449 -24.10 26.33 24.33
C GLY A 449 -23.38 27.58 24.83
N ALA A 450 -23.70 28.76 24.31
CA ALA A 450 -23.15 30.02 24.80
C ALA A 450 -23.52 30.27 26.28
N LYS A 451 -24.76 29.99 26.69
CA LYS A 451 -25.19 30.04 28.10
C LYS A 451 -24.46 29.01 28.98
N ALA A 452 -24.07 27.87 28.42
CA ALA A 452 -23.27 26.84 29.08
C ALA A 452 -21.74 27.15 29.07
N GLY A 453 -21.33 28.29 28.51
CA GLY A 453 -19.91 28.69 28.45
C GLY A 453 -19.12 28.11 27.28
N ILE A 454 -19.78 27.45 26.32
CA ILE A 454 -19.13 26.95 25.10
C ILE A 454 -18.82 28.15 24.20
N THR A 455 -17.52 28.35 23.92
CA THR A 455 -17.02 29.46 23.10
C THR A 455 -15.94 28.96 22.13
N VAL A 456 -15.55 29.78 21.16
CA VAL A 456 -14.40 29.45 20.30
C VAL A 456 -13.14 29.14 21.13
N LYS A 457 -12.93 29.83 22.25
CA LYS A 457 -11.76 29.62 23.13
C LYS A 457 -11.76 28.26 23.82
N SER A 458 -12.94 27.69 24.11
CA SER A 458 -13.03 26.35 24.68
C SER A 458 -12.87 25.26 23.61
N ILE A 459 -13.32 25.51 22.38
CA ILE A 459 -13.27 24.52 21.28
C ILE A 459 -11.91 24.51 20.57
N LYS A 460 -11.28 25.66 20.37
CA LYS A 460 -10.04 25.79 19.58
C LYS A 460 -8.87 24.92 20.05
N PRO A 461 -8.62 24.71 21.35
CA PRO A 461 -7.56 23.80 21.81
C PRO A 461 -7.86 22.32 21.55
N CYS A 462 -9.12 21.97 21.33
CA CYS A 462 -9.59 20.60 21.16
C CYS A 462 -9.61 20.14 19.70
N ILE A 463 -9.38 21.03 18.75
CA ILE A 463 -9.42 20.73 17.31
C ILE A 463 -8.03 20.88 16.70
N LYS A 464 -7.61 19.89 15.92
CA LYS A 464 -6.33 19.91 15.21
C LYS A 464 -6.52 19.50 13.75
N VAL A 465 -5.58 19.95 12.90
CA VAL A 465 -5.48 19.48 11.51
C VAL A 465 -5.22 17.99 11.53
N PHE A 466 -5.99 17.24 10.75
CA PHE A 466 -5.84 15.81 10.58
C PHE A 466 -5.36 15.53 9.16
N LYS A 467 -4.14 15.03 9.02
CA LYS A 467 -3.58 14.64 7.73
C LYS A 467 -3.94 13.19 7.49
N ASP A 468 -5.01 12.97 6.75
CA ASP A 468 -5.46 11.60 6.50
C ASP A 468 -4.44 10.83 5.65
N LYS A 469 -4.20 9.58 6.05
CA LYS A 469 -3.56 8.56 5.24
C LYS A 469 -4.68 7.59 4.86
N GLU A 470 -5.50 7.94 3.88
CA GLU A 470 -6.56 7.02 3.44
C GLU A 470 -5.96 5.71 2.92
N LEU A 471 -6.56 4.59 3.32
CA LEU A 471 -6.28 3.29 2.71
C LEU A 471 -6.85 3.29 1.30
N VAL A 472 -5.96 3.44 0.31
CA VAL A 472 -6.37 3.57 -1.08
C VAL A 472 -6.90 2.23 -1.61
N SER A 473 -8.23 2.13 -1.75
CA SER A 473 -8.88 1.11 -2.58
C SER A 473 -8.75 1.47 -4.07
N LYS A 474 -7.52 1.49 -4.58
CA LYS A 474 -7.30 1.48 -6.04
C LYS A 474 -7.42 0.06 -6.56
#